data_AF-A0A6D0IFM9-F1
#
_entry.id   AF-A0A6D0IFM9-F1
#
_cell.length_a   1.000
_cell.length_b   1.000
_cell.length_c   1.000
_cell.angle_alpha   90.00
_cell.angle_beta   90.00
_cell.angle_gamma   90.00
#
_symmetry.space_group_name_H-M   'P 1'
#
loop_
_entity.id
_entity.type
_entity.pdbx_description
1 polymer ?
#
loop_
_entity_poly.entity_id
_entity_poly.type
_entity_poly.pdbx_seq_one_letter_code
_entity_poly.pdbx_strand_id
1 'polypeptide(L)'
;DNRSADDYDSRGVTASVEGGYTFEAGTFSGSEGTLNTWYVQPQAQITWMGVKDSDHTRKDGTRIETEGDGNVQTRLGVKTYLNSHHQRDDGKQREFQPYIEANWINNSKVYAVKMNGQTVGREGARNLGEVRTGVEAKVNNNLSLWGNVGVQLGDKGYSDTQGMLGVKYSW
;
A
#
# COMPACT_ATOMS: atom_id res chain seq x y z
N ASP A 1 28.92 9.90 24.99
CA ASP A 1 27.46 9.98 25.13
C ASP A 1 26.93 8.55 25.07
N ASN A 2 26.61 7.93 26.22
CA ASN A 2 26.25 6.51 26.32
C ASN A 2 24.73 6.42 26.54
N ARG A 3 23.94 6.43 25.46
CA ARG A 3 22.48 6.36 25.57
C ARG A 3 22.08 4.91 25.82
N SER A 4 21.52 4.64 27.00
CA SER A 4 20.88 3.37 27.32
C SER A 4 19.81 3.04 26.28
N ALA A 5 19.89 1.85 25.69
CA ALA A 5 18.82 1.32 24.86
C ALA A 5 17.53 1.20 25.70
N ASP A 6 16.42 1.60 25.12
CA ASP A 6 15.09 1.52 25.72
C ASP A 6 14.25 0.58 24.83
N ASP A 7 13.77 -0.50 25.41
CA ASP A 7 12.99 -1.54 24.74
C ASP A 7 11.53 -1.41 25.17
N TYR A 8 10.63 -1.47 24.19
CA TYR A 8 9.22 -1.20 24.41
C TYR A 8 8.35 -2.06 23.47
N ASP A 9 7.21 -2.54 23.98
CA ASP A 9 6.27 -3.41 23.25
C ASP A 9 4.92 -2.71 22.98
N SER A 10 4.56 -2.57 21.71
CA SER A 10 3.25 -2.05 21.28
C SER A 10 2.28 -3.20 20.95
N ARG A 11 0.99 -3.07 21.28
CA ARG A 11 -0.06 -4.03 20.87
C ARG A 11 -1.26 -3.30 20.28
N GLY A 12 -1.84 -3.86 19.23
CA GLY A 12 -2.92 -3.18 18.54
C GLY A 12 -3.74 -4.06 17.63
N VAL A 13 -4.87 -3.51 17.20
CA VAL A 13 -5.74 -4.10 16.18
C VAL A 13 -5.84 -3.13 15.02
N THR A 14 -5.75 -3.65 13.79
CA THR A 14 -6.02 -2.91 12.57
C THR A 14 -7.19 -3.56 11.85
N ALA A 15 -8.13 -2.74 11.38
CA ALA A 15 -9.29 -3.18 10.61
C ALA A 15 -9.43 -2.31 9.36
N SER A 16 -9.80 -2.90 8.23
CA SER A 16 -9.93 -2.17 6.96
C SER A 16 -11.18 -2.58 6.19
N VAL A 17 -11.75 -1.62 5.47
CA VAL A 17 -12.80 -1.83 4.48
C VAL A 17 -12.30 -1.27 3.15
N GLU A 18 -12.42 -2.05 2.08
CA GLU A 18 -12.00 -1.68 0.74
C GLU A 18 -13.12 -1.96 -0.27
N GLY A 19 -13.26 -1.08 -1.25
CA GLY A 19 -14.20 -1.23 -2.35
C GLY A 19 -13.64 -0.61 -3.62
N GLY A 20 -14.05 -1.14 -4.77
CA GLY A 20 -13.65 -0.63 -6.07
C GLY A 20 -14.53 -1.20 -7.17
N TYR A 21 -14.44 -0.60 -8.36
CA TYR A 21 -15.21 -1.04 -9.52
C TYR A 21 -14.33 -1.02 -10.75
N THR A 22 -14.37 -2.08 -11.56
CA THR A 22 -13.57 -2.20 -12.77
C THR A 22 -14.40 -1.86 -13.99
N PHE A 23 -13.91 -0.91 -14.78
CA PHE A 23 -14.45 -0.56 -16.09
C PHE A 23 -13.53 -1.07 -17.19
N GLU A 24 -14.11 -1.65 -18.25
CA GLU A 24 -13.39 -1.85 -19.50
C GLU A 24 -13.33 -0.51 -20.24
N ALA A 25 -12.11 0.02 -20.42
CA ALA A 25 -11.87 1.26 -21.15
C ALA A 25 -11.81 1.04 -22.67
N GLY A 26 -11.43 -0.16 -23.10
CA GLY A 26 -11.49 -0.56 -24.52
C GLY A 26 -10.63 -1.78 -24.83
N THR A 27 -10.89 -2.39 -25.98
CA THR A 27 -10.13 -3.53 -26.48
C THR A 27 -9.44 -3.15 -27.79
N PHE A 28 -8.17 -3.51 -27.94
CA PHE A 28 -7.39 -3.26 -29.14
C PHE A 28 -6.54 -4.48 -29.53
N SER A 29 -6.39 -4.67 -30.83
CA SER A 29 -5.56 -5.73 -31.39
C SER A 29 -4.12 -5.25 -31.54
N GLY A 30 -3.18 -5.99 -30.98
CA GLY A 30 -1.74 -5.80 -31.18
C GLY A 30 -1.24 -6.48 -32.46
N SER A 31 0.06 -6.38 -32.72
CA SER A 31 0.73 -7.21 -33.74
C SER A 31 0.56 -8.70 -33.42
N GLU A 32 0.60 -9.55 -34.46
CA GLU A 32 0.56 -11.02 -34.33
C GLU A 32 -0.76 -11.60 -33.74
N GLY A 33 -1.88 -10.87 -33.76
CA GLY A 33 -3.20 -11.40 -33.34
C GLY A 33 -3.43 -11.42 -31.83
N THR A 34 -2.63 -10.66 -31.07
CA THR A 34 -2.81 -10.47 -29.63
C THR A 34 -3.98 -9.53 -29.36
N LEU A 35 -4.93 -9.94 -28.51
CA LEU A 35 -6.03 -9.06 -28.05
C LEU A 35 -5.65 -8.47 -26.69
N ASN A 36 -5.66 -7.15 -26.59
CA ASN A 36 -5.38 -6.43 -25.35
C ASN A 36 -6.62 -5.67 -24.90
N THR A 37 -7.09 -5.97 -23.70
CA THR A 37 -8.20 -5.23 -23.09
C THR A 37 -7.66 -4.32 -22.00
N TRP A 38 -8.00 -3.05 -22.08
CA TRP A 38 -7.61 -2.02 -21.13
C TRP A 38 -8.70 -1.84 -20.07
N TYR A 39 -8.30 -1.91 -18.81
CA TYR A 39 -9.19 -1.73 -17.67
C TYR A 39 -8.76 -0.54 -16.81
N VAL A 40 -9.75 0.14 -16.24
CA VAL A 40 -9.59 1.21 -15.26
C VAL A 40 -10.43 0.89 -14.04
N GLN A 41 -9.82 0.96 -12.86
CA GLN A 41 -10.41 0.57 -11.59
C GLN A 41 -10.22 1.69 -10.56
N PRO A 42 -11.18 2.60 -10.38
CA PRO A 42 -11.24 3.41 -9.17
C PRO A 42 -11.48 2.52 -7.95
N GLN A 43 -10.79 2.85 -6.86
CA GLN A 43 -10.81 2.11 -5.61
C GLN A 43 -10.67 3.07 -4.41
N ALA A 44 -11.30 2.67 -3.31
CA ALA A 44 -11.26 3.37 -2.04
C ALA A 44 -11.09 2.36 -0.90
N GLN A 45 -10.23 2.69 0.05
CA GLN A 45 -9.98 1.89 1.24
C GLN A 45 -9.95 2.79 2.46
N ILE A 46 -10.56 2.34 3.55
CA ILE A 46 -10.51 2.99 4.86
C ILE A 46 -9.98 1.96 5.86
N THR A 47 -8.88 2.32 6.53
CA THR A 47 -8.17 1.47 7.49
C THR A 47 -8.13 2.18 8.84
N TRP A 48 -8.74 1.58 9.85
CA TRP A 48 -8.64 2.02 11.24
C TRP A 48 -7.52 1.27 11.95
N MET A 49 -6.62 2.02 12.58
CA MET A 49 -5.42 1.53 13.27
C MET A 49 -5.51 1.87 14.76
N GLY A 50 -5.99 0.92 15.55
CA GLY A 50 -6.09 1.02 17.01
C GLY A 50 -4.87 0.41 17.70
N VAL A 51 -3.67 0.92 17.39
CA VAL A 51 -2.43 0.49 18.07
C VAL A 51 -2.19 1.40 19.26
N LYS A 52 -2.31 0.81 20.46
CA LYS A 52 -2.06 1.48 21.73
C LYS A 52 -0.64 1.19 22.19
N ASP A 53 0.09 2.25 22.53
CA ASP A 53 1.24 2.14 23.42
C ASP A 53 0.77 2.34 24.86
N SER A 54 1.08 1.40 25.74
CA SER A 54 1.30 1.71 27.17
C SER A 54 2.32 2.84 27.36
N ASP A 55 1.95 3.90 28.08
CA ASP A 55 2.88 4.96 28.52
C ASP A 55 4.14 4.35 29.17
N HIS A 56 5.34 4.73 28.69
CA HIS A 56 6.61 4.32 29.30
C HIS A 56 7.37 5.52 29.85
N THR A 57 7.88 5.35 31.08
CA THR A 57 8.80 6.32 31.69
C THR A 57 10.20 5.74 31.61
N ARG A 58 11.05 6.39 30.82
CA ARG A 58 12.45 5.99 30.66
C ARG A 58 13.18 6.03 32.00
N LYS A 59 14.23 5.22 32.16
CA LYS A 59 15.02 5.11 33.40
C LYS A 59 15.65 6.43 33.91
N ASP A 60 15.68 7.47 33.09
CA ASP A 60 16.17 8.81 33.44
C ASP A 60 15.05 9.79 33.88
N GLY A 61 13.81 9.33 33.99
CA GLY A 61 12.65 10.13 34.40
C GLY A 61 11.90 10.83 33.27
N THR A 62 12.30 10.64 32.00
CA THR A 62 11.59 11.18 30.85
C THR A 62 10.30 10.39 30.60
N ARG A 63 9.13 11.02 30.73
CA ARG A 63 7.84 10.41 30.34
C ARG A 63 7.67 10.51 28.83
N ILE A 64 7.55 9.37 28.16
CA ILE A 64 7.27 9.29 26.73
C ILE A 64 5.79 8.96 26.59
N GLU A 65 5.03 9.89 26.03
CA GLU A 65 3.63 9.68 25.65
C GLU A 65 3.60 9.48 24.13
N THR A 66 3.17 8.31 23.69
CA THR A 66 3.00 8.02 22.26
C THR A 66 1.64 8.54 21.80
N GLU A 67 1.62 9.51 20.88
CA GLU A 67 0.39 10.05 20.30
C GLU A 67 0.17 9.49 18.88
N GLY A 68 -1.04 9.00 18.61
CA GLY A 68 -1.36 8.35 17.34
C GLY A 68 -2.52 7.35 17.43
N ASP A 69 -3.00 7.09 18.64
CA ASP A 69 -4.07 6.15 18.94
C ASP A 69 -5.33 6.37 18.10
N GLY A 70 -5.76 5.31 17.40
CA GLY A 70 -6.96 5.33 16.57
C GLY A 70 -6.79 6.15 15.29
N ASN A 71 -5.63 6.09 14.64
CA ASN A 71 -5.46 6.66 13.30
C ASN A 71 -6.46 6.02 12.32
N VAL A 72 -7.07 6.85 11.48
CA VAL A 72 -7.88 6.41 10.35
C VAL A 72 -7.15 6.83 9.09
N GLN A 73 -6.73 5.84 8.31
CA GLN A 73 -6.13 6.04 7.01
C GLN A 73 -7.19 5.84 5.93
N THR A 74 -7.34 6.82 5.07
CA THR A 74 -8.17 6.73 3.86
C THR A 74 -7.26 6.70 2.65
N ARG A 75 -7.38 5.69 1.79
CA ARG A 75 -6.72 5.61 0.48
C ARG A 75 -7.76 5.75 -0.61
N LEU A 76 -7.61 6.74 -1.47
CA LEU A 76 -8.38 6.87 -2.71
C LEU A 76 -7.43 6.72 -3.88
N GLY A 77 -7.76 5.91 -4.87
CA GLY A 77 -6.88 5.72 -6.00
C GLY A 77 -7.53 5.15 -7.22
N VAL A 78 -6.74 5.12 -8.29
CA VAL A 78 -7.12 4.53 -9.57
C VAL A 78 -6.00 3.60 -9.99
N LYS A 79 -6.36 2.33 -10.21
CA LYS A 79 -5.50 1.34 -10.85
C LYS A 79 -5.92 1.19 -12.30
N THR A 80 -4.96 1.10 -13.20
CA THR A 80 -5.22 0.75 -14.59
C THR A 80 -4.28 -0.34 -15.03
N TYR A 81 -4.80 -1.31 -15.77
CA TYR A 81 -4.06 -2.48 -16.20
C TYR A 81 -4.48 -2.92 -17.59
N LEU A 82 -3.57 -3.60 -18.27
CA LEU A 82 -3.83 -4.24 -19.55
C LEU A 82 -3.96 -5.74 -19.31
N ASN A 83 -4.96 -6.37 -19.90
CA ASN A 83 -5.03 -7.82 -19.95
C ASN A 83 -4.70 -8.28 -21.36
N SER A 84 -3.55 -8.92 -21.53
CA SER A 84 -3.13 -9.48 -22.82
C SER A 84 -3.57 -10.93 -22.90
N HIS A 85 -4.43 -11.23 -23.88
CA HIS A 85 -4.83 -12.59 -24.23
C HIS A 85 -4.33 -12.95 -25.63
N HIS A 86 -3.59 -14.05 -25.76
CA HIS A 86 -3.03 -14.48 -27.04
C HIS A 86 -3.97 -15.49 -27.71
N GLN A 87 -4.54 -15.16 -28.88
CA GLN A 87 -5.46 -16.04 -29.62
C GLN A 87 -4.85 -17.40 -30.02
N ARG A 88 -3.51 -17.51 -30.02
CA ARG A 88 -2.77 -18.76 -30.32
C ARG A 88 -2.61 -19.70 -29.11
N ASP A 89 -3.05 -19.28 -27.92
CA ASP A 89 -2.93 -20.00 -26.64
C ASP A 89 -4.29 -20.43 -26.06
N ASP A 90 -5.28 -20.69 -26.93
CA ASP A 90 -6.50 -21.42 -26.58
C ASP A 90 -6.11 -22.80 -26.01
N GLY A 91 -5.97 -22.87 -24.68
CA GLY A 91 -5.52 -24.04 -23.93
C GLY A 91 -4.31 -23.85 -23.00
N LYS A 92 -3.56 -22.73 -23.06
CA LYS A 92 -2.39 -22.50 -22.18
C LYS A 92 -2.55 -21.41 -21.11
N GLN A 93 -3.66 -20.67 -21.09
CA GLN A 93 -4.13 -19.85 -19.96
C GLN A 93 -3.05 -18.99 -19.27
N ARG A 94 -2.08 -18.46 -20.03
CA ARG A 94 -1.07 -17.53 -19.52
C ARG A 94 -1.56 -16.12 -19.75
N GLU A 95 -1.84 -15.42 -18.67
CA GLU A 95 -2.29 -14.02 -18.69
C GLU A 95 -1.21 -13.17 -18.05
N PHE A 96 -0.92 -12.03 -18.69
CA PHE A 96 0.05 -11.05 -18.23
C PHE A 96 -0.66 -9.71 -18.08
N GLN A 97 -0.59 -9.15 -16.88
CA GLN A 97 -1.33 -7.97 -16.47
C GLN A 97 -0.41 -6.91 -15.87
N PRO A 98 0.27 -6.11 -16.71
CA PRO A 98 1.00 -4.95 -16.21
C PRO A 98 0.01 -3.90 -15.76
N TYR A 99 0.32 -3.23 -14.66
CA TYR A 99 -0.52 -2.19 -14.10
C TYR A 99 0.28 -1.00 -13.57
N ILE A 100 -0.41 0.13 -13.53
CA ILE A 100 0.01 1.32 -12.81
C ILE A 100 -1.16 1.78 -11.94
N GLU A 101 -0.84 2.28 -10.76
CA GLU A 101 -1.78 2.73 -9.76
C GLU A 101 -1.31 4.04 -9.18
N ALA A 102 -2.22 5.00 -9.06
CA ALA A 102 -1.99 6.24 -8.35
C ALA A 102 -2.96 6.32 -7.17
N ASN A 103 -2.45 6.62 -5.98
CA ASN A 103 -3.25 6.79 -4.80
C ASN A 103 -2.95 8.11 -4.10
N TRP A 104 -3.99 8.66 -3.50
CA TRP A 104 -3.92 9.66 -2.46
C TRP A 104 -4.26 8.99 -1.13
N ILE A 105 -3.33 9.07 -0.18
CA ILE A 105 -3.46 8.51 1.16
C ILE A 105 -3.56 9.67 2.14
N ASN A 106 -4.61 9.68 2.94
CA ASN A 106 -4.82 10.65 4.01
C ASN A 106 -4.85 9.93 5.36
N ASN A 107 -4.07 10.42 6.32
CA ASN A 107 -4.08 9.94 7.70
C ASN A 107 -4.76 11.00 8.58
N SER A 108 -5.81 10.60 9.31
CA SER A 108 -6.54 11.49 10.21
C SER A 108 -5.64 11.98 11.36
N LYS A 109 -4.76 11.10 11.84
CA LYS A 109 -3.74 11.38 12.84
C LYS A 109 -2.35 11.05 12.29
N VAL A 110 -1.40 11.94 12.52
CA VAL A 110 0.00 11.68 12.21
C VAL A 110 0.62 11.12 13.47
N TYR A 111 1.23 9.92 13.41
CA TYR A 111 1.98 9.36 14.53
C TYR A 111 3.03 10.39 15.00
N ALA A 112 2.95 10.77 16.27
CA ALA A 112 3.83 11.73 16.89
C ALA A 112 4.26 11.24 18.26
N VAL A 113 5.55 11.30 18.54
CA VAL A 113 6.08 11.01 19.86
C VAL A 113 6.28 12.34 20.57
N LYS A 114 5.62 12.53 21.71
CA LYS A 114 5.90 13.69 22.56
C LYS A 114 7.06 13.33 23.50
N MET A 115 8.15 14.11 23.43
CA MET A 115 9.24 14.06 24.40
C MET A 115 9.40 15.45 25.04
N ASN A 116 9.22 15.54 26.36
CA ASN A 116 9.42 16.78 27.14
C ASN A 116 8.68 18.02 26.59
N GLY A 117 7.43 17.85 26.14
CA GLY A 117 6.61 18.95 25.61
C GLY A 117 6.96 19.39 24.18
N GLN A 118 7.97 18.78 23.54
CA GLN A 118 8.23 18.92 22.11
C GLN A 118 7.63 17.71 21.37
N THR A 119 6.73 18.00 20.44
CA THR A 119 6.11 17.01 19.56
C THR A 119 7.08 16.69 18.43
N VAL A 120 7.66 15.49 18.42
CA VAL A 120 8.40 14.96 17.26
C VAL A 120 7.41 14.11 16.47
N GLY A 121 6.68 14.76 15.55
CA GLY A 121 5.79 14.08 14.61
C GLY A 121 6.56 13.54 13.41
N ARG A 122 6.07 12.47 12.77
CA ARG A 122 6.35 12.22 11.33
C ARG A 122 5.68 13.33 10.51
N GLU A 123 6.15 14.56 10.67
CA GLU A 123 5.57 15.73 10.03
C GLU A 123 5.64 15.53 8.50
N GLY A 124 4.48 15.47 7.86
CA GLY A 124 4.36 15.32 6.40
C GLY A 124 3.73 14.02 5.91
N ALA A 125 3.51 13.04 6.78
CA ALA A 125 2.78 11.81 6.43
C ALA A 125 1.25 11.94 6.50
N ARG A 126 0.71 13.17 6.64
CA ARG A 126 -0.73 13.39 6.75
C ARG A 126 -1.44 13.20 5.41
N ASN A 127 -0.85 13.75 4.35
CA ASN A 127 -1.29 13.58 2.98
C ASN A 127 -0.10 13.02 2.21
N LEU A 128 -0.28 11.85 1.61
CA LEU A 128 0.73 11.19 0.80
C LEU A 128 0.16 10.96 -0.60
N GLY A 129 0.95 11.28 -1.61
CA GLY A 129 0.75 10.76 -2.95
C GLY A 129 1.54 9.46 -3.09
N GLU A 130 0.94 8.45 -3.69
CA GLU A 130 1.60 7.18 -3.99
C GLU A 130 1.45 6.86 -5.47
N VAL A 131 2.54 6.43 -6.09
CA VAL A 131 2.51 5.79 -7.40
C VAL A 131 3.07 4.39 -7.26
N ARG A 132 2.31 3.40 -7.73
CA ARG A 132 2.68 1.99 -7.78
C ARG A 132 2.66 1.50 -9.21
N THR A 133 3.64 0.68 -9.58
CA THR A 133 3.60 -0.08 -10.83
C THR A 133 3.98 -1.52 -10.53
N GLY A 134 3.36 -2.43 -11.26
CA GLY A 134 3.57 -3.83 -11.04
C GLY A 134 3.06 -4.67 -12.19
N VAL A 135 3.22 -5.95 -12.01
CA VAL A 135 2.79 -6.96 -12.95
C VAL A 135 2.22 -8.14 -12.19
N GLU A 136 1.09 -8.64 -12.68
CA GLU A 136 0.52 -9.92 -12.31
C GLU A 136 0.61 -10.88 -13.50
N ALA A 137 1.03 -12.11 -13.23
CA ALA A 137 1.17 -13.15 -14.23
C ALA A 137 0.50 -14.44 -13.75
N LYS A 138 -0.50 -14.90 -14.50
CA LYS A 138 -1.06 -16.23 -14.34
C LYS A 138 -0.16 -17.20 -15.10
N VAL A 139 0.60 -18.02 -14.37
CA VAL A 139 1.56 -18.95 -14.95
C VAL A 139 0.86 -20.19 -15.49
N ASN A 140 -0.14 -20.68 -14.74
CA ASN A 140 -1.05 -21.76 -15.10
C ASN A 140 -2.36 -21.63 -14.29
N ASN A 141 -3.27 -22.60 -14.41
CA ASN A 141 -4.57 -22.57 -13.74
C ASN A 141 -4.50 -22.57 -12.19
N ASN A 142 -3.39 -23.02 -11.63
CA ASN A 142 -3.22 -23.21 -10.20
C ASN A 142 -2.17 -22.27 -9.59
N LEU A 143 -1.40 -21.54 -10.41
CA LEU A 143 -0.26 -20.74 -9.96
C LEU A 143 -0.28 -19.35 -10.59
N SER A 144 -0.31 -18.33 -9.72
CA SER A 144 -0.16 -16.92 -10.08
C SER A 144 1.02 -16.30 -9.33
N LEU A 145 1.70 -15.37 -9.99
CA LEU A 145 2.81 -14.58 -9.45
C LEU A 145 2.49 -13.10 -9.63
N TRP A 146 2.87 -12.27 -8.66
CA TRP A 146 2.74 -10.82 -8.77
C TRP A 146 3.96 -10.14 -8.15
N GLY A 147 4.31 -8.99 -8.72
CA GLY A 147 5.37 -8.15 -8.22
C GLY A 147 5.07 -6.69 -8.47
N ASN A 148 5.43 -5.82 -7.52
CA ASN A 148 5.26 -4.38 -7.67
C ASN A 148 6.32 -3.58 -6.93
N VAL A 149 6.44 -2.33 -7.35
CA VAL A 149 7.21 -1.29 -6.68
C VAL A 149 6.33 -0.05 -6.53
N GLY A 150 6.44 0.62 -5.40
CA GLY A 150 5.69 1.82 -5.06
C GLY A 150 6.58 2.88 -4.45
N VAL A 151 6.28 4.13 -4.77
CA VAL A 151 6.91 5.29 -4.14
C VAL A 151 5.81 6.14 -3.53
N GLN A 152 5.94 6.45 -2.24
CA GLN A 152 5.10 7.40 -1.50
C GLN A 152 5.86 8.70 -1.31
N LEU A 153 5.18 9.82 -1.51
CA LEU A 153 5.69 11.17 -1.36
C LEU A 153 4.74 11.95 -0.48
N GLY A 154 5.28 12.61 0.54
CA GLY A 154 4.51 13.43 1.49
C GLY A 154 5.01 14.85 1.58
N ASP A 155 4.36 15.64 2.43
CA ASP A 155 4.83 17.00 2.72
C ASP A 155 6.19 16.96 3.43
N LYS A 156 6.91 18.09 3.43
CA LYS A 156 8.19 18.27 4.15
C LYS A 156 9.29 17.26 3.77
N GLY A 157 9.26 16.73 2.55
CA GLY A 157 10.31 15.86 2.01
C GLY A 157 10.21 14.39 2.44
N TYR A 158 9.06 13.96 2.96
CA TYR A 158 8.81 12.54 3.22
C TYR A 158 8.82 11.76 1.90
N SER A 159 9.64 10.71 1.82
CA SER A 159 9.61 9.74 0.74
C SER A 159 9.83 8.34 1.28
N ASP A 160 9.07 7.39 0.76
CA ASP A 160 9.19 5.96 1.10
C ASP A 160 9.09 5.15 -0.19
N THR A 161 9.98 4.16 -0.34
CA THR A 161 9.98 3.27 -1.51
C THR A 161 9.84 1.84 -1.03
N GLN A 162 8.80 1.17 -1.53
CA GLN A 162 8.45 -0.19 -1.13
C GLN A 162 8.37 -1.10 -2.35
N GLY A 163 8.78 -2.35 -2.17
CA GLY A 163 8.66 -3.39 -3.19
C GLY A 163 8.02 -4.63 -2.59
N MET A 164 7.17 -5.30 -3.37
CA MET A 164 6.50 -6.53 -2.96
C MET A 164 6.59 -7.57 -4.06
N LEU A 165 6.80 -8.82 -3.66
CA LEU A 165 6.76 -10.00 -4.53
C LEU A 165 5.90 -11.05 -3.83
N GLY A 166 5.09 -11.78 -4.60
CA GLY A 166 4.24 -12.82 -4.05
C GLY A 166 3.91 -13.93 -5.04
N VAL A 167 3.53 -15.08 -4.46
CA VAL A 167 3.12 -16.29 -5.16
C VAL A 167 1.83 -16.84 -4.55
N LYS A 168 0.91 -17.28 -5.40
CA LYS A 168 -0.41 -17.76 -5.02
C LYS A 168 -0.65 -19.08 -5.72
N TYR A 169 -0.94 -20.09 -4.93
CA TYR A 169 -1.35 -21.40 -5.40
C TYR A 169 -2.81 -21.66 -5.05
N SER A 170 -3.61 -22.09 -6.02
CA SER A 170 -5.03 -22.45 -5.87
C SER A 170 -5.20 -23.94 -6.17
N TRP A 171 -5.83 -24.69 -5.26
CA TRP A 171 -6.15 -26.11 -5.40
C TRP A 171 -7.58 -26.34 -5.89
#